data_AF-A0A6U3C9D8-F1
#
_entry.id   AF-A0A6U3C9D8-F1
#
_cell.length_a   1.000
_cell.length_b   1.000
_cell.length_c   1.000
_cell.angle_alpha   90.00
_cell.angle_beta   90.00
_cell.angle_gamma   90.00
#
_symmetry.space_group_name_H-M   'P 1'
#
loop_
_entity.id
_entity.type
_entity.pdbx_description
1 polymer ?
#
loop_
_entity_poly.entity_id
_entity_poly.type
_entity_poly.pdbx_seq_one_letter_code
_entity_poly.pdbx_strand_id
1 'polypeptide(L)'
;MSQDTLPCFLMVAVPKRDGEYEKLHRGVNADVHPINIPQLRCGTLDDLMSLSDDLEKTEAIVEKATKRIGSVYYRFVEETQKEIKLKQVLMVGSSEAEHYVCNFRWDDSKYPLKHSCKDIAGSISKDCGEFEDTFKKQVTEFSEIEHEIQQLRKKEQGNLMLKDLSSVVKPQHFVDSEYLKTLLVVVPKHSKDDWFKSFESLMPVPDPPQPPPVVPRSSVEVAADDEFVLVTVVVLRLVENEF
;
A
#
# COMPACT_ATOMS: atom_id res chain seq x y z
N MET A 1 -7.27 -29.48 -2.48
CA MET A 1 -7.06 -28.11 -2.99
C MET A 1 -6.34 -28.25 -4.30
N SER A 2 -7.10 -28.27 -5.39
CA SER A 2 -6.57 -28.38 -6.75
C SER A 2 -5.64 -27.20 -6.96
N GLN A 3 -4.37 -27.46 -7.28
CA GLN A 3 -3.51 -26.42 -7.84
C GLN A 3 -4.20 -25.99 -9.14
N ASP A 4 -4.80 -24.79 -9.15
CA ASP A 4 -5.22 -24.14 -10.38
C ASP A 4 -3.96 -23.93 -11.23
N THR A 5 -3.66 -24.90 -12.09
CA THR A 5 -2.65 -24.75 -13.13
C THR A 5 -3.10 -23.59 -14.01
N LEU A 6 -2.33 -22.51 -14.00
CA LEU A 6 -2.57 -21.35 -14.86
C LEU A 6 -2.68 -21.82 -16.32
N PRO A 7 -3.57 -21.22 -17.13
CA PRO A 7 -3.68 -21.57 -18.53
C PRO A 7 -2.35 -21.31 -19.23
N CYS A 8 -1.87 -22.30 -19.98
CA CYS A 8 -0.65 -22.21 -20.78
C CYS A 8 -1.03 -22.01 -22.24
N PHE A 9 -0.41 -21.04 -22.89
CA PHE A 9 -0.65 -20.71 -24.29
C PHE A 9 0.61 -20.99 -25.10
N LEU A 10 0.44 -21.56 -26.28
CA LEU A 10 1.51 -21.74 -27.25
C LEU A 10 1.19 -20.94 -28.51
N MET A 11 2.07 -20.02 -28.87
CA MET A 11 1.98 -19.28 -30.12
C MET A 11 2.82 -19.99 -31.18
N VAL A 12 2.20 -20.37 -32.29
CA VAL A 12 2.85 -21.09 -33.39
C VAL A 12 2.59 -20.37 -34.70
N ALA A 13 3.64 -20.13 -35.49
CA ALA A 13 3.54 -19.62 -36.84
C ALA A 13 3.92 -20.73 -37.84
N VAL A 14 3.05 -20.97 -38.84
CA VAL A 14 3.29 -21.93 -39.92
C VAL A 14 3.23 -21.24 -41.28
N PRO A 15 4.04 -21.64 -42.27
CA PRO A 15 3.94 -21.12 -43.63
C PRO A 15 2.54 -21.32 -44.19
N LYS A 16 1.99 -20.30 -44.86
CA LYS A 16 0.65 -20.35 -45.44
C LYS A 16 0.63 -21.36 -46.60
N ARG A 17 0.16 -22.58 -46.33
CA ARG A 17 -0.16 -23.62 -47.32
C ARG A 17 -1.60 -24.07 -47.11
N ASP A 18 -2.23 -24.55 -48.17
CA ASP A 18 -3.63 -24.96 -48.11
C ASP A 18 -3.83 -26.12 -47.13
N GLY A 19 -4.80 -25.96 -46.24
CA GLY A 19 -5.20 -26.98 -45.26
C GLY A 19 -4.28 -27.14 -44.04
N GLU A 20 -3.24 -26.31 -43.84
CA GLU A 20 -2.36 -26.42 -42.66
C GLU A 20 -3.08 -26.11 -41.35
N TYR A 21 -4.00 -25.13 -41.33
CA TYR A 21 -4.81 -24.84 -40.15
C TYR A 21 -5.67 -26.04 -39.74
N GLU A 22 -6.34 -26.67 -40.70
CA GLU A 22 -7.16 -27.87 -40.52
C GLU A 22 -6.33 -29.09 -40.06
N LYS A 23 -5.07 -29.19 -40.50
CA LYS A 23 -4.14 -30.24 -40.05
C LYS A 23 -3.68 -29.98 -38.62
N LEU A 24 -3.33 -28.74 -38.29
CA LEU A 24 -2.90 -28.35 -36.95
C LEU A 24 -4.05 -28.55 -35.95
N HIS A 25 -5.25 -28.11 -36.30
CA HIS A 25 -6.44 -28.24 -35.45
C HIS A 25 -6.81 -29.70 -35.18
N ARG A 26 -6.63 -30.60 -36.16
CA ARG A 26 -6.85 -32.05 -35.97
C ARG A 26 -5.69 -32.77 -35.28
N GLY A 27 -4.47 -32.24 -35.40
CA GLY A 27 -3.26 -32.89 -34.90
C GLY A 27 -2.91 -32.55 -33.45
N VAL A 28 -3.51 -31.50 -32.88
CA VAL A 28 -3.24 -31.03 -31.52
C VAL A 28 -4.46 -31.22 -30.65
N ASN A 29 -4.26 -31.73 -29.43
CA ASN A 29 -5.31 -31.84 -28.42
C ASN A 29 -5.39 -30.54 -27.57
N ALA A 30 -5.65 -29.41 -28.23
CA ALA A 30 -5.78 -28.09 -27.60
C ALA A 30 -6.70 -27.19 -28.43
N ASP A 31 -7.29 -26.16 -27.79
CA ASP A 31 -8.11 -25.16 -28.46
C ASP A 31 -7.23 -24.26 -29.35
N VAL A 32 -7.51 -24.24 -30.65
CA VAL A 32 -6.70 -23.52 -31.64
C VAL A 32 -7.42 -22.27 -32.11
N HIS A 33 -6.88 -21.10 -31.75
CA HIS A 33 -7.41 -19.80 -32.15
C HIS A 33 -6.51 -19.12 -33.18
N PRO A 34 -7.06 -18.62 -34.30
CA PRO A 34 -6.27 -17.88 -35.28
C PRO A 34 -5.91 -16.49 -34.75
N ILE A 35 -4.62 -16.13 -34.82
CA ILE A 35 -4.15 -14.79 -34.48
C ILE A 35 -4.03 -13.96 -35.76
N ASN A 36 -4.78 -12.87 -35.84
CA ASN A 36 -4.74 -11.98 -37.00
C ASN A 36 -3.64 -10.94 -36.83
N ILE A 37 -2.45 -11.23 -37.37
CA ILE A 37 -1.33 -10.28 -37.43
C ILE A 37 -1.42 -9.51 -38.76
N PRO A 38 -1.54 -8.17 -38.73
CA PRO A 38 -1.58 -7.38 -39.95
C PRO A 38 -0.24 -7.40 -40.68
N GLN A 39 -0.23 -6.98 -41.95
CA GLN A 39 1.01 -6.80 -42.69
C GLN A 39 1.76 -5.58 -42.16
N LEU A 40 2.80 -5.84 -41.38
CA LEU A 40 3.70 -4.82 -40.86
C LEU A 40 4.78 -4.47 -41.89
N ARG A 41 5.21 -3.19 -41.91
CA ARG A 41 6.25 -2.72 -42.81
C ARG A 41 7.63 -3.12 -42.29
N CYS A 42 8.16 -4.22 -42.82
CA CYS A 42 9.54 -4.64 -42.60
C CYS A 42 10.50 -3.92 -43.56
N GLY A 43 11.71 -3.62 -43.09
CA GLY A 43 12.79 -3.02 -43.88
C GLY A 43 13.60 -4.06 -44.65
N THR A 44 14.92 -3.91 -44.61
CA THR A 44 15.88 -4.86 -45.19
C THR A 44 16.06 -6.10 -44.31
N LEU A 45 16.77 -7.11 -44.81
CA LEU A 45 17.13 -8.29 -44.01
C LEU A 45 17.99 -7.92 -42.78
N ASP A 46 18.89 -6.94 -42.93
CA ASP A 46 19.71 -6.44 -41.83
C ASP A 46 18.85 -5.76 -40.76
N ASP A 47 17.84 -4.99 -41.17
CA ASP A 47 16.86 -4.41 -40.25
C ASP A 47 16.08 -5.50 -39.49
N LEU A 48 15.75 -6.61 -40.15
CA LEU A 48 15.06 -7.73 -39.52
C LEU A 48 15.94 -8.48 -38.52
N MET A 49 17.23 -8.65 -38.81
CA MET A 49 18.18 -9.26 -37.86
C MET A 49 18.32 -8.40 -36.61
N SER A 50 18.55 -7.09 -36.78
CA SER A 50 18.60 -6.14 -35.66
C SER A 50 17.28 -6.11 -34.88
N LEU A 51 16.15 -6.18 -35.57
CA LEU A 51 14.83 -6.18 -34.93
C LEU A 51 14.62 -7.44 -34.09
N SER A 52 15.13 -8.60 -34.52
CA SER A 52 15.04 -9.84 -33.75
C SER A 52 15.69 -9.69 -32.37
N ASP A 53 16.90 -9.12 -32.31
CA ASP A 53 17.62 -8.90 -31.06
C ASP A 53 16.90 -7.86 -30.17
N ASP A 54 16.35 -6.81 -30.78
CA ASP A 54 15.61 -5.76 -30.06
C ASP A 54 14.26 -6.26 -29.52
N LEU A 55 13.59 -7.16 -30.24
CA LEU A 55 12.36 -7.81 -29.79
C LEU A 55 12.60 -8.73 -28.60
N GLU A 56 13.69 -9.50 -28.57
CA GLU A 56 14.05 -10.34 -27.41
C GLU A 56 14.25 -9.49 -26.15
N LYS A 57 14.94 -8.35 -26.27
CA LYS A 57 15.09 -7.41 -25.16
C LYS A 57 13.75 -6.81 -24.73
N THR A 58 12.91 -6.43 -25.70
CA THR A 58 11.60 -5.83 -25.43
C THR A 58 10.68 -6.84 -24.73
N GLU A 59 10.69 -8.11 -25.15
CA GLU A 59 9.95 -9.19 -24.51
C GLU A 59 10.38 -9.35 -23.05
N ALA A 60 11.68 -9.42 -22.77
CA ALA A 60 12.20 -9.54 -21.41
C ALA A 60 11.78 -8.37 -20.50
N ILE A 61 11.75 -7.14 -21.04
CA ILE A 61 11.29 -5.94 -20.32
C ILE A 61 9.80 -6.04 -20.00
N VAL A 62 8.97 -6.35 -21.00
CA VAL A 62 7.51 -6.47 -20.85
C VAL A 62 7.12 -7.59 -19.90
N GLU A 63 7.80 -8.74 -19.99
CA GLU A 63 7.58 -9.89 -19.11
C GLU A 63 7.90 -9.51 -17.65
N LYS A 64 9.05 -8.87 -17.43
CA LYS A 64 9.46 -8.42 -16.09
C LYS A 64 8.48 -7.41 -15.50
N ALA A 65 8.06 -6.42 -16.30
CA ALA A 65 7.09 -5.43 -15.87
C ALA A 65 5.75 -6.10 -15.50
N THR A 66 5.24 -6.99 -16.35
CA THR A 66 3.98 -7.71 -16.12
C THR A 66 4.03 -8.58 -14.86
N LYS A 67 5.11 -9.36 -14.68
CA LYS A 67 5.33 -10.17 -13.48
C LYS A 67 5.37 -9.32 -12.20
N ARG A 68 6.00 -8.14 -12.27
CA ARG A 68 6.09 -7.22 -11.14
C ARG A 68 4.72 -6.65 -10.76
N ILE A 69 3.92 -6.23 -11.74
CA ILE A 69 2.54 -5.74 -11.50
C ILE A 69 1.72 -6.84 -10.82
N GLY A 70 1.77 -8.06 -11.37
CA GLY A 70 1.11 -9.21 -10.77
C GLY A 70 1.56 -9.43 -9.32
N SER A 71 2.86 -9.50 -9.08
CA SER A 71 3.45 -9.72 -7.75
C SER A 71 3.03 -8.68 -6.71
N VAL A 72 3.07 -7.38 -7.07
CA VAL A 72 2.64 -6.30 -6.18
C VAL A 72 1.14 -6.41 -5.87
N TYR A 73 0.33 -6.69 -6.89
CA TYR A 73 -1.10 -6.87 -6.72
C TYR A 73 -1.42 -8.07 -5.81
N TYR A 74 -0.75 -9.20 -6.01
CA TYR A 74 -0.91 -10.38 -5.15
C TYR A 74 -0.61 -10.06 -3.69
N ARG A 75 0.50 -9.36 -3.42
CA ARG A 75 0.85 -8.94 -2.06
C ARG A 75 -0.25 -8.07 -1.44
N PHE A 76 -0.72 -7.07 -2.19
CA PHE A 76 -1.77 -6.18 -1.72
C PHE A 76 -3.09 -6.92 -1.41
N VAL A 77 -3.48 -7.87 -2.28
CA VAL A 77 -4.67 -8.69 -2.05
C VAL A 77 -4.48 -9.59 -0.84
N GLU A 78 -3.34 -10.27 -0.70
CA GLU A 78 -3.05 -11.14 0.44
C GLU A 78 -3.13 -10.37 1.78
N GLU A 79 -2.69 -9.11 1.78
CA GLU A 79 -2.73 -8.23 2.96
C GLU A 79 -4.15 -7.68 3.26
N THR A 80 -5.01 -7.51 2.25
CA THR A 80 -6.28 -6.75 2.37
C THR A 80 -7.54 -7.61 2.23
N GLN A 81 -7.51 -8.70 1.45
CA GLN A 81 -8.65 -9.56 1.14
C GLN A 81 -8.28 -11.04 1.33
N LYS A 82 -9.10 -11.78 2.09
CA LYS A 82 -8.89 -13.22 2.34
C LYS A 82 -9.14 -14.12 1.11
N GLU A 83 -9.77 -13.61 0.05
CA GLU A 83 -10.05 -14.37 -1.18
C GLU A 83 -9.45 -13.66 -2.41
N ILE A 84 -8.59 -14.37 -3.14
CA ILE A 84 -7.94 -13.87 -4.35
C ILE A 84 -8.86 -14.13 -5.56
N LYS A 85 -9.58 -13.11 -6.03
CA LYS A 85 -10.42 -13.20 -7.25
C LYS A 85 -9.68 -12.67 -8.49
N LEU A 86 -8.60 -13.35 -8.89
CA LEU A 86 -7.71 -12.91 -9.99
C LEU A 86 -8.44 -12.55 -11.29
N LYS A 87 -9.34 -13.43 -11.71
CA LYS A 87 -10.12 -13.28 -12.95
C LYS A 87 -11.01 -12.04 -12.96
N GLN A 88 -11.30 -11.46 -11.80
CA GLN A 88 -12.16 -10.28 -11.69
C GLN A 88 -11.38 -8.97 -11.62
N VAL A 89 -10.06 -9.01 -11.36
CA VAL A 89 -9.29 -7.79 -11.10
C VAL A 89 -8.16 -7.56 -12.09
N LEU A 90 -7.47 -8.61 -12.56
CA LEU A 90 -6.46 -8.49 -13.60
C LEU A 90 -7.09 -8.71 -14.98
N MET A 91 -7.76 -7.67 -15.46
CA MET A 91 -8.43 -7.63 -16.77
C MET A 91 -7.55 -6.90 -17.79
N VAL A 92 -7.60 -7.34 -19.05
CA VAL A 92 -7.00 -6.62 -20.18
C VAL A 92 -8.10 -5.82 -20.87
N GLY A 93 -8.13 -4.51 -20.62
CA GLY A 93 -9.24 -3.65 -21.03
C GLY A 93 -10.52 -4.09 -20.32
N SER A 94 -11.50 -4.59 -21.08
CA SER A 94 -12.77 -5.12 -20.54
C SER A 94 -12.89 -6.64 -20.63
N SER A 95 -11.81 -7.36 -20.95
CA SER A 95 -11.81 -8.83 -21.14
C SER A 95 -10.85 -9.52 -20.18
N GLU A 96 -11.17 -10.78 -19.83
CA GLU A 96 -10.24 -11.66 -19.14
C GLU A 96 -9.00 -11.93 -20.02
N ALA A 97 -7.83 -12.15 -19.40
CA ALA A 97 -6.58 -12.35 -20.13
C ALA A 97 -6.65 -13.51 -21.14
N GLU A 98 -7.27 -14.63 -20.76
CA GLU A 98 -7.47 -15.79 -21.65
C GLU A 98 -8.34 -15.42 -22.87
N HIS A 99 -9.48 -14.77 -22.64
CA HIS A 99 -10.35 -14.31 -23.71
C HIS A 99 -9.65 -13.30 -24.64
N TYR A 100 -8.83 -12.41 -24.07
CA TYR A 100 -8.05 -11.43 -24.83
C TYR A 100 -7.01 -12.10 -25.74
N VAL A 101 -6.27 -13.09 -25.23
CA VAL A 101 -5.26 -13.83 -26.01
C VAL A 101 -5.92 -14.60 -27.15
N CYS A 102 -7.04 -15.29 -26.90
CA CYS A 102 -7.75 -16.06 -27.92
C CYS A 102 -8.44 -15.21 -28.99
N ASN A 103 -8.71 -13.93 -28.71
CA ASN A 103 -9.37 -12.99 -29.63
C ASN A 103 -8.50 -11.77 -29.95
N PHE A 104 -7.18 -11.95 -29.92
CA PHE A 104 -6.24 -10.86 -30.11
C PHE A 104 -6.49 -10.11 -31.42
N ARG A 105 -6.52 -8.78 -31.33
CA ARG A 105 -6.58 -7.88 -32.47
C ARG A 105 -5.50 -6.83 -32.33
N TRP A 106 -4.80 -6.58 -33.43
CA TRP A 106 -3.83 -5.52 -33.49
C TRP A 106 -4.50 -4.16 -33.28
N ASP A 107 -3.95 -3.37 -32.37
CA ASP A 107 -4.39 -2.01 -32.11
C ASP A 107 -3.68 -1.04 -33.06
N ASP A 108 -4.28 -0.79 -34.23
CA ASP A 108 -3.77 0.17 -35.22
C ASP A 108 -3.84 1.63 -34.73
N SER A 109 -4.66 1.91 -33.70
CA SER A 109 -4.73 3.25 -33.12
C SER A 109 -3.51 3.56 -32.26
N LYS A 110 -3.02 2.55 -31.51
CA LYS A 110 -1.83 2.66 -30.67
C LYS A 110 -0.54 2.38 -31.43
N TYR A 111 -0.54 1.41 -32.34
CA TYR A 111 0.62 1.01 -33.13
C TYR A 111 0.29 1.02 -34.63
N PRO A 112 0.34 2.19 -35.29
CA PRO A 112 -0.10 2.35 -36.67
C PRO A 112 0.70 1.52 -37.67
N LEU A 113 0.02 0.85 -38.60
CA LEU A 113 0.66 0.02 -39.65
C LEU A 113 1.52 0.82 -40.64
N LYS A 114 1.42 2.16 -40.62
CA LYS A 114 2.24 3.05 -41.44
C LYS A 114 3.70 3.13 -40.97
N HIS A 115 3.93 2.87 -39.68
CA HIS A 115 5.26 2.91 -39.09
C HIS A 115 6.04 1.63 -39.42
N SER A 116 7.38 1.71 -39.38
CA SER A 116 8.20 0.51 -39.56
C SER A 116 8.08 -0.42 -38.35
N CYS A 117 8.32 -1.71 -38.53
CA CYS A 117 8.35 -2.67 -37.42
C CYS A 117 9.32 -2.24 -36.30
N LYS A 118 10.43 -1.60 -36.68
CA LYS A 118 11.43 -1.09 -35.73
C LYS A 118 10.91 0.07 -34.91
N ASP A 119 10.20 1.01 -35.53
CA ASP A 119 9.60 2.14 -34.82
C ASP A 119 8.51 1.67 -33.87
N ILE A 120 7.69 0.69 -34.30
CA ILE A 120 6.64 0.09 -33.46
C ILE A 120 7.26 -0.62 -32.25
N ALA A 121 8.27 -1.46 -32.46
CA ALA A 121 8.96 -2.15 -31.37
C ALA A 121 9.61 -1.15 -30.38
N GLY A 122 10.24 -0.10 -30.91
CA GLY A 122 10.79 0.98 -30.10
C GLY A 122 9.72 1.72 -29.28
N SER A 123 8.55 1.98 -29.86
CA SER A 123 7.42 2.59 -29.16
C SER A 123 6.91 1.69 -28.04
N ILE A 124 6.73 0.39 -28.29
CA ILE A 124 6.31 -0.58 -27.27
C ILE A 124 7.29 -0.60 -26.09
N SER A 125 8.59 -0.66 -26.39
CA SER A 125 9.65 -0.69 -25.39
C SER A 125 9.66 0.59 -24.54
N LYS A 126 9.55 1.76 -25.19
CA LYS A 126 9.47 3.05 -24.52
C LYS A 126 8.23 3.17 -23.64
N ASP A 127 7.05 2.84 -24.17
CA ASP A 127 5.78 2.90 -23.44
C ASP A 127 5.82 1.98 -22.20
N CYS A 128 6.38 0.78 -22.35
CA CYS A 128 6.55 -0.16 -21.24
C CYS A 128 7.52 0.38 -20.18
N GLY A 129 8.62 1.02 -20.58
CA GLY A 129 9.56 1.65 -19.66
C GLY A 129 8.96 2.82 -18.88
N GLU A 130 8.27 3.73 -19.55
CA GLU A 130 7.58 4.86 -18.92
C GLU A 130 6.48 4.40 -17.94
N PHE A 131 5.74 3.35 -18.33
CA PHE A 131 4.76 2.72 -17.46
C PHE A 131 5.43 2.08 -16.24
N GLU A 132 6.51 1.31 -16.41
CA GLU A 132 7.21 0.67 -15.30
C GLU A 132 7.76 1.71 -14.31
N ASP A 133 8.37 2.79 -14.80
CA ASP A 133 8.89 3.86 -13.95
C ASP A 133 7.77 4.54 -13.15
N THR A 134 6.63 4.81 -13.80
CA THR A 134 5.46 5.41 -13.14
C THR A 134 4.90 4.45 -12.08
N PHE A 135 4.73 3.17 -12.43
CA PHE A 135 4.24 2.14 -11.53
C PHE A 135 5.19 1.97 -10.33
N LYS A 136 6.50 1.94 -10.55
CA LYS A 136 7.50 1.87 -9.48
C LYS A 136 7.38 3.04 -8.50
N LYS A 137 7.21 4.27 -8.99
CA LYS A 137 7.02 5.46 -8.13
C LYS A 137 5.78 5.30 -7.26
N GLN A 138 4.65 4.93 -7.85
CA GLN A 138 3.40 4.71 -7.12
C GLN A 138 3.53 3.63 -6.04
N VAL A 139 4.21 2.52 -6.34
CA VAL A 139 4.43 1.44 -5.37
C VAL A 139 5.33 1.88 -4.21
N THR A 140 6.36 2.68 -4.49
CA THR A 140 7.22 3.25 -3.44
C THR A 140 6.44 4.22 -2.55
N GLU A 141 5.71 5.17 -3.14
CA GLU A 141 4.90 6.14 -2.41
C GLU A 141 3.83 5.46 -1.53
N PHE A 142 3.15 4.44 -2.07
CA PHE A 142 2.21 3.63 -1.31
C PHE A 142 2.88 2.95 -0.10
N SER A 143 4.06 2.35 -0.30
CA SER A 143 4.79 1.66 0.78
C SER A 143 5.29 2.64 1.86
N GLU A 144 5.64 3.87 1.49
CA GLU A 144 6.02 4.93 2.42
C GLU A 144 4.83 5.37 3.30
N ILE A 145 3.67 5.60 2.69
CA ILE A 145 2.43 5.95 3.41
C ILE A 145 2.00 4.81 4.32
N GLU A 146 2.06 3.55 3.87
CA GLU A 146 1.78 2.40 4.73
C GLU A 146 2.71 2.35 5.94
N HIS A 147 4.00 2.63 5.74
CA HIS A 147 4.96 2.69 6.84
C HIS A 147 4.62 3.81 7.83
N GLU A 148 4.24 4.99 7.34
CA GLU A 148 3.80 6.11 8.17
C GLU A 148 2.54 5.75 8.98
N ILE A 149 1.54 5.12 8.36
CA ILE A 149 0.33 4.65 9.05
C ILE A 149 0.68 3.63 10.13
N GLN A 150 1.57 2.68 9.85
CA GLN A 150 2.01 1.70 10.87
C GLN A 150 2.72 2.38 12.04
N GLN A 151 3.54 3.40 11.79
CA GLN A 151 4.16 4.19 12.86
C GLN A 151 3.11 4.94 13.68
N LEU A 152 2.12 5.57 13.05
CA LEU A 152 1.03 6.26 13.74
C LEU A 152 0.20 5.29 14.59
N ARG A 153 -0.16 4.11 14.05
CA ARG A 153 -0.86 3.07 14.81
C ARG A 153 -0.06 2.59 16.02
N LYS A 154 1.27 2.46 15.90
CA LYS A 154 2.12 2.13 17.05
C LYS A 154 2.12 3.23 18.12
N LYS A 155 2.10 4.51 17.70
CA LYS A 155 1.96 5.64 18.63
C LYS A 155 0.58 5.66 19.30
N GLU A 156 -0.47 5.20 18.64
CA GLU A 156 -1.82 5.12 19.21
C GLU A 156 -2.05 3.89 20.13
N GLN A 157 -1.38 2.76 19.86
CA GLN A 157 -1.56 1.49 20.59
C GLN A 157 -0.63 1.32 21.80
N GLY A 158 0.16 2.33 22.15
CA GLY A 158 1.00 2.31 23.36
C GLY A 158 0.17 2.38 24.66
N ASN A 159 0.83 2.10 25.78
CA ASN A 159 0.29 2.42 27.11
C ASN A 159 0.16 3.95 27.29
N LEU A 160 -0.59 4.40 28.30
CA LEU A 160 -0.86 5.82 28.58
C LEU A 160 0.41 6.68 28.74
N MET A 161 1.58 6.09 28.98
CA MET A 161 2.87 6.77 29.04
C MET A 161 3.45 7.14 27.66
N LEU A 162 3.19 6.32 26.64
CA LEU A 162 3.74 6.47 25.29
C LEU A 162 2.68 6.84 24.24
N LYS A 163 1.41 6.67 24.60
CA LYS A 163 0.26 6.93 23.75
C LYS A 163 0.02 8.43 23.60
N ASP A 164 -0.36 8.85 22.40
CA ASP A 164 -0.86 10.21 22.20
C ASP A 164 -2.17 10.44 22.98
N LEU A 165 -2.11 11.38 23.94
CA LEU A 165 -3.20 11.74 24.83
C LEU A 165 -4.21 12.70 24.18
N SER A 166 -3.94 13.21 22.97
CA SER A 166 -4.85 14.11 22.23
C SER A 166 -6.25 13.55 22.03
N SER A 167 -6.36 12.23 21.84
CA SER A 167 -7.62 11.51 21.69
C SER A 167 -8.37 11.26 23.00
N VAL A 168 -7.66 11.36 24.13
CA VAL A 168 -8.14 10.96 25.46
C VAL A 168 -8.55 12.18 26.29
N VAL A 169 -7.80 13.27 26.18
CA VAL A 169 -8.02 14.46 27.01
C VAL A 169 -8.90 15.47 26.28
N LYS A 170 -9.92 15.95 26.98
CA LYS A 170 -10.87 16.95 26.47
C LYS A 170 -10.54 18.33 27.04
N PRO A 171 -10.89 19.43 26.34
CA PRO A 171 -10.72 20.79 26.88
C PRO A 171 -11.36 20.99 28.26
N GLN A 172 -12.43 20.25 28.55
CA GLN A 172 -13.14 20.30 29.85
C GLN A 172 -12.31 19.78 31.03
N HIS A 173 -11.29 18.96 30.78
CA HIS A 173 -10.42 18.42 31.81
C HIS A 173 -9.32 19.41 32.23
N PHE A 174 -9.16 20.50 31.48
CA PHE A 174 -8.13 21.52 31.74
C PHE A 174 -8.74 22.77 32.34
N VAL A 175 -8.23 23.15 33.50
CA VAL A 175 -8.32 24.49 34.05
C VAL A 175 -6.97 25.16 33.83
N ASP A 176 -6.93 26.13 32.93
CA ASP A 176 -5.76 26.99 32.67
C ASP A 176 -6.15 28.44 32.97
N SER A 177 -5.43 29.05 33.91
CA SER A 177 -5.62 30.43 34.33
C SER A 177 -4.27 31.07 34.65
N GLU A 178 -4.27 32.35 35.00
CA GLU A 178 -3.04 33.06 35.38
C GLU A 178 -2.30 32.37 36.54
N TYR A 179 -3.04 31.81 37.50
CA TYR A 179 -2.49 31.27 38.74
C TYR A 179 -2.61 29.74 38.87
N LEU A 180 -3.50 29.10 38.11
CA LEU A 180 -3.73 27.65 38.16
C LEU A 180 -3.40 27.01 36.83
N LYS A 181 -2.79 25.82 36.91
CA LYS A 181 -2.51 24.98 35.76
C LYS A 181 -2.90 23.54 36.07
N THR A 182 -3.45 22.86 35.07
CA THR A 182 -3.75 21.43 35.17
C THR A 182 -2.57 20.61 34.66
N LEU A 183 -2.09 19.68 35.47
CA LEU A 183 -1.10 18.68 35.10
C LEU A 183 -1.78 17.33 34.86
N LEU A 184 -1.17 16.55 33.97
CA LEU A 184 -1.57 15.18 33.67
C LEU A 184 -0.55 14.25 34.31
N VAL A 185 -1.02 13.35 35.16
CA VAL A 185 -0.17 12.38 35.85
C VAL A 185 -0.63 10.98 35.47
N VAL A 186 0.33 10.13 35.12
CA VAL A 186 0.09 8.72 34.83
C VAL A 186 0.47 7.91 36.07
N VAL A 187 -0.52 7.27 36.68
CA VAL A 187 -0.36 6.53 37.94
C VAL A 187 -0.55 5.04 37.66
N PRO A 188 0.33 4.14 38.13
CA PRO A 188 0.09 2.70 38.04
C PRO A 188 -1.21 2.31 38.75
N LYS A 189 -2.01 1.42 38.16
CA LYS A 189 -3.33 1.02 38.72
C LYS A 189 -3.26 0.51 40.16
N HIS A 190 -2.18 -0.20 40.51
CA HIS A 190 -1.99 -0.73 41.87
C HIS A 190 -1.78 0.35 42.93
N SER A 191 -1.32 1.55 42.54
CA SER A 191 -1.08 2.69 43.43
C SER A 191 -2.14 3.78 43.30
N LYS A 192 -3.26 3.51 42.61
CA LYS A 192 -4.35 4.46 42.40
C LYS A 192 -4.90 5.00 43.72
N ASP A 193 -5.23 4.12 44.66
CA ASP A 193 -5.83 4.53 45.93
C ASP A 193 -4.85 5.32 46.80
N ASP A 194 -3.56 5.01 46.71
CA ASP A 194 -2.50 5.73 47.43
C ASP A 194 -2.27 7.11 46.84
N TRP A 195 -2.38 7.27 45.51
CA TRP A 195 -2.36 8.57 44.86
C TRP A 195 -3.46 9.48 45.41
N PHE A 196 -4.72 9.05 45.39
CA PHE A 196 -5.84 9.87 45.86
C PHE A 196 -5.75 10.24 47.35
N LYS A 197 -5.01 9.47 48.15
CA LYS A 197 -4.75 9.79 49.57
C LYS A 197 -3.56 10.74 49.77
N SER A 198 -2.55 10.71 48.90
CA SER A 198 -1.27 11.38 49.13
C SER A 198 -1.04 12.61 48.25
N PHE A 199 -1.74 12.76 47.13
CA PHE A 199 -1.46 13.82 46.14
C PHE A 199 -1.54 15.25 46.71
N GLU A 200 -2.45 15.48 47.67
CA GLU A 200 -2.62 16.78 48.33
C GLU A 200 -1.44 17.14 49.26
N SER A 201 -0.66 16.14 49.67
CA SER A 201 0.48 16.28 50.60
C SER A 201 1.84 16.12 49.94
N LEU A 202 1.90 15.96 48.61
CA LEU A 202 3.16 15.77 47.88
C LEU A 202 4.07 17.01 47.95
N MET A 203 3.48 18.20 48.03
CA MET A 203 4.20 19.45 48.15
C MET A 203 4.06 20.04 49.56
N PRO A 204 5.16 20.44 50.20
CA PRO A 204 5.11 21.09 51.51
C PRO A 204 4.40 22.45 51.40
N VAL A 205 3.62 22.79 52.42
CA VAL A 205 2.98 24.11 52.51
C VAL A 205 4.08 25.16 52.70
N PRO A 206 4.17 26.19 51.84
CA PRO A 206 5.15 27.27 52.00
C PRO A 206 4.96 28.00 53.35
N ASP A 207 6.07 28.32 54.01
CA ASP A 207 6.13 29.19 55.19
C ASP A 207 6.75 30.54 54.75
N PRO A 208 6.06 31.71 54.87
CA PRO A 208 4.81 32.00 55.58
C PRO A 208 3.55 31.44 54.90
N PRO A 209 2.43 31.26 55.63
CA PRO A 209 1.22 30.58 55.16
C PRO A 209 0.66 31.23 53.89
N GLN A 210 0.87 30.52 52.77
CA GLN A 210 0.28 30.80 51.47
C GLN A 210 -0.84 29.78 51.19
N PRO A 211 -1.73 30.04 50.20
CA PRO A 211 -2.65 29.02 49.73
C PRO A 211 -1.88 27.72 49.40
N PRO A 212 -2.46 26.54 49.71
CA PRO A 212 -1.79 25.27 49.47
C PRO A 212 -1.41 25.14 47.98
N PRO A 213 -0.22 24.60 47.68
CA PRO A 213 0.31 24.53 46.31
C PRO A 213 -0.54 23.66 45.37
N VAL A 214 -1.29 22.71 45.93
CA VAL A 214 -2.16 21.77 45.22
C VAL A 214 -3.62 22.05 45.59
N VAL A 215 -4.52 22.07 44.60
CA VAL A 215 -5.95 22.26 44.84
C VAL A 215 -6.56 20.95 45.37
N PRO A 216 -7.15 20.93 46.58
CA PRO A 216 -7.76 19.72 47.13
C PRO A 216 -8.93 19.22 46.28
N ARG A 217 -9.11 17.89 46.22
CA ARG A 217 -10.16 17.23 45.42
C ARG A 217 -10.17 17.61 43.92
N SER A 218 -9.07 18.16 43.41
CA SER A 218 -8.94 18.52 41.99
C SER A 218 -8.56 17.33 41.11
N SER A 219 -8.11 16.22 41.70
CA SER A 219 -7.69 15.07 40.91
C SER A 219 -8.88 14.27 40.39
N VAL A 220 -8.95 14.10 39.08
CA VAL A 220 -10.03 13.38 38.39
C VAL A 220 -9.41 12.37 37.43
N GLU A 221 -9.97 11.16 37.43
CA GLU A 221 -9.61 10.13 36.44
C GLU A 221 -10.18 10.48 35.07
N VAL A 222 -9.31 10.58 34.08
CA VAL A 222 -9.67 10.90 32.69
C VAL A 222 -9.79 9.63 31.86
N ALA A 223 -8.85 8.71 32.04
CA ALA A 223 -8.81 7.42 31.34
C ALA A 223 -7.98 6.40 32.10
N ALA A 224 -8.18 5.12 31.77
CA ALA A 224 -7.38 4.02 32.29
C ALA A 224 -7.08 3.03 31.15
N ASP A 225 -5.89 2.44 31.18
CA ASP A 225 -5.51 1.30 30.36
C ASP A 225 -5.36 0.04 31.25
N ASP A 226 -4.72 -1.02 30.77
CA ASP A 226 -4.56 -2.26 31.53
C ASP A 226 -3.62 -2.11 32.74
N GLU A 227 -2.65 -1.19 32.72
CA GLU A 227 -1.58 -1.06 33.73
C GLU A 227 -1.59 0.28 34.48
N PHE A 228 -2.09 1.34 33.86
CA PHE A 228 -2.00 2.73 34.29
C PHE A 228 -3.37 3.44 34.26
N VAL A 229 -3.46 4.51 35.03
CA VAL A 229 -4.58 5.44 35.09
C VAL A 229 -4.05 6.84 34.84
N LEU A 230 -4.67 7.55 33.90
CA LEU A 230 -4.42 8.96 33.65
C LEU A 230 -5.34 9.79 34.53
N VAL A 231 -4.74 10.60 35.40
CA VAL A 231 -5.44 11.52 36.28
C VAL A 231 -5.01 12.95 35.98
N THR A 232 -5.94 13.89 36.13
CA THR A 232 -5.62 15.32 36.19
C THR A 232 -5.29 15.71 37.62
N VAL A 233 -4.56 16.80 37.80
CA VAL A 233 -4.41 17.49 39.09
C VAL A 233 -4.24 18.98 38.81
N VAL A 234 -4.86 19.83 39.62
CA VAL A 234 -4.73 21.28 39.48
C VAL A 234 -3.78 21.80 40.54
N VAL A 235 -2.72 22.50 40.10
CA VAL A 235 -1.69 23.07 40.96
C VAL A 235 -1.53 24.56 40.68
N LEU A 236 -0.93 25.28 41.63
CA LEU A 236 -0.49 26.65 41.39
C LEU A 236 0.59 26.68 40.31
N ARG A 237 0.53 27.64 39.40
CA ARG A 237 1.50 27.77 38.30
C ARG A 237 2.93 27.96 38.82
N LEU A 238 3.10 28.54 40.00
CA LEU A 238 4.41 28.77 40.64
C LEU A 238 5.14 27.46 40.97
N VAL A 239 4.40 26.40 41.29
CA VAL A 239 4.97 25.11 41.76
C VAL A 239 4.87 24.02 40.70
N GLU A 240 4.58 24.39 39.45
CA GLU A 240 4.35 23.43 38.35
C GLU A 240 5.55 22.53 38.04
N ASN A 241 6.78 23.02 38.28
CA ASN A 241 8.01 22.28 37.99
C ASN A 241 8.52 21.48 39.20
N GLU A 242 8.01 21.79 40.40
CA GLU A 242 8.41 21.13 41.64
C GLU A 242 7.49 19.95 41.99
N PHE A 243 6.26 19.96 41.48
CA PHE A 243 5.27 18.88 41.59
C PHE A 243 5.60 17.72 40.64
#